data_AF-A0A1I6V0H6-F1
#
_entry.id   AF-A0A1I6V0H6-F1
#
_cell.length_a   1.000
_cell.length_b   1.000
_cell.length_c   1.000
_cell.angle_alpha   90.00
_cell.angle_beta   90.00
_cell.angle_gamma   90.00
#
_symmetry.space_group_name_H-M   'P 1'
#
loop_
_entity.id
_entity.type
_entity.pdbx_description
1 polymer ?
#
loop_
_entity_poly.entity_id
_entity_poly.type
_entity_poly.pdbx_seq_one_letter_code
_entity_poly.pdbx_strand_id
1 'polypeptide(L)'
;MGMKAIFSNRLYKHTIDPDFVMSMAHTLQVFNQAKHFRYQAEVRELRGVKAKSSVSIHQQLKQRYGLNDYYANSAVQEGRALLSAQKELKKMYIRE
;
A
#
# COMPACT_ATOMS: atom_id res chain seq x y z
N MET A 1 36.51 -1.33 10.40
CA MET A 1 35.05 -1.32 10.67
C MET A 1 34.46 -2.61 10.10
N GLY A 2 34.06 -3.56 10.94
CA GLY A 2 33.46 -4.83 10.50
C GLY A 2 32.01 -4.62 10.06
N MET A 3 31.63 -5.18 8.91
CA MET A 3 30.29 -5.15 8.36
C MET A 3 29.33 -5.86 9.33
N LYS A 4 28.44 -5.12 10.01
CA LYS A 4 27.38 -5.72 10.82
C LYS A 4 26.29 -6.23 9.89
N ALA A 5 26.28 -7.53 9.61
CA ALA A 5 25.15 -8.17 8.98
C ALA A 5 23.96 -8.12 9.96
N ILE A 6 22.88 -7.42 9.58
CA ILE A 6 21.63 -7.46 10.32
C ILE A 6 20.98 -8.79 9.96
N PHE A 7 21.13 -9.79 10.84
CA PHE A 7 20.38 -11.03 10.70
C PHE A 7 18.90 -10.70 10.95
N SER A 8 18.04 -10.93 9.95
CA SER A 8 16.59 -10.91 10.18
C SER A 8 16.21 -12.12 11.00
N ASN A 9 15.54 -11.90 12.13
CA ASN A 9 14.94 -13.00 12.89
C ASN A 9 13.85 -13.62 12.02
N ARG A 10 14.05 -14.85 11.56
CA ARG A 10 13.02 -15.60 10.84
C ARG A 10 11.91 -15.95 11.82
N LEU A 11 10.71 -15.45 11.55
CA LEU A 11 9.50 -15.80 12.27
C LEU A 11 8.74 -16.86 11.46
N TYR A 12 8.50 -18.03 12.06
CA TYR A 12 7.72 -19.08 11.41
C TYR A 12 6.27 -19.01 11.86
N LYS A 13 5.32 -19.18 10.95
CA LYS A 13 3.88 -19.06 11.26
C LYS A 13 3.44 -19.97 12.42
N HIS A 14 4.01 -21.16 12.53
CA HIS A 14 3.69 -22.13 13.58
C HIS A 14 4.32 -21.81 14.94
N THR A 15 5.28 -20.87 15.00
CA THR A 15 5.94 -20.45 16.25
C THR A 15 5.32 -19.18 16.83
N ILE A 16 4.26 -18.66 16.22
CA ILE A 16 3.59 -17.42 16.59
C ILE A 16 2.19 -17.78 17.08
N ASP A 17 1.72 -17.03 18.06
CA ASP A 17 0.36 -17.14 18.57
C ASP A 17 -0.68 -17.08 17.42
N PRO A 18 -1.63 -18.02 17.34
CA PRO A 18 -2.61 -18.07 16.25
C PRO A 18 -3.45 -16.80 16.12
N ASP A 19 -3.85 -16.17 17.23
CA ASP A 19 -4.64 -14.93 17.20
C ASP A 19 -3.81 -13.78 16.65
N PHE A 20 -2.53 -13.72 17.00
CA PHE A 20 -1.59 -12.77 16.42
C PHE A 20 -1.42 -13.00 14.91
N VAL A 21 -1.30 -14.25 14.45
CA VAL A 21 -1.23 -14.58 13.01
C VAL A 21 -2.49 -14.11 12.27
N MET A 22 -3.67 -14.34 12.85
CA MET A 22 -4.94 -13.90 12.27
C MET A 22 -5.04 -12.38 12.23
N SER A 23 -4.65 -11.69 13.30
CA SER A 23 -4.58 -10.23 13.37
C SER A 23 -3.66 -9.66 12.30
N MET A 24 -2.44 -10.20 12.17
CA MET A 24 -1.50 -9.80 11.11
C MET A 24 -2.08 -9.99 9.70
N ALA A 25 -2.72 -11.14 9.45
CA ALA A 25 -3.32 -11.43 8.15
C ALA A 25 -4.43 -10.41 7.83
N HIS A 26 -5.28 -10.10 8.80
CA HIS A 26 -6.33 -9.09 8.65
C HIS A 26 -5.73 -7.69 8.40
N THR A 27 -4.73 -7.27 9.18
CA THR A 27 -4.04 -5.98 8.97
C THR A 27 -3.44 -5.88 7.57
N LEU A 28 -2.77 -6.93 7.09
CA LEU A 28 -2.21 -6.98 5.75
C LEU A 28 -3.30 -6.89 4.67
N GLN A 29 -4.42 -7.57 4.88
CA GLN A 29 -5.57 -7.51 3.96
C GLN A 29 -6.12 -6.08 3.88
N VAL A 30 -6.41 -5.43 5.01
CA VAL A 30 -6.93 -4.06 5.06
C VAL A 30 -5.94 -3.08 4.42
N PHE A 31 -4.64 -3.21 4.75
CA PHE A 31 -3.61 -2.37 4.16
C PHE A 31 -3.50 -2.53 2.64
N ASN A 32 -3.57 -3.76 2.13
CA ASN A 32 -3.56 -4.02 0.69
C ASN A 32 -4.79 -3.42 -0.01
N GLN A 33 -5.98 -3.52 0.60
CA GLN A 33 -7.18 -2.88 0.06
C GLN A 33 -7.04 -1.34 0.01
N ALA A 34 -6.50 -0.72 1.07
CA ALA A 34 -6.26 0.72 1.12
C ALA A 34 -5.28 1.17 0.03
N LYS A 35 -4.17 0.44 -0.14
CA LYS A 35 -3.17 0.67 -1.20
C LYS A 35 -3.80 0.60 -2.60
N HIS A 36 -4.63 -0.42 -2.87
CA HIS A 36 -5.32 -0.57 -4.15
C HIS A 36 -6.38 0.50 -4.37
N PHE A 37 -7.11 0.92 -3.33
CA PHE A 37 -8.08 2.00 -3.44
C PHE A 37 -7.42 3.30 -3.90
N ARG A 38 -6.30 3.68 -3.27
CA ARG A 38 -5.51 4.84 -3.68
C ARG A 38 -5.12 4.73 -5.15
N TYR A 39 -4.52 3.61 -5.55
CA TYR A 39 -4.07 3.41 -6.93
C TYR A 39 -5.22 3.58 -7.94
N GLN A 40 -6.37 2.96 -7.65
CA GLN A 40 -7.56 3.07 -8.51
C GLN A 40 -8.13 4.49 -8.54
N ALA A 41 -8.10 5.22 -7.43
CA ALA A 41 -8.56 6.61 -7.38
C ALA A 41 -7.75 7.48 -8.35
N GLU A 42 -6.42 7.40 -8.32
CA GLU A 42 -5.58 8.17 -9.24
C GLU A 42 -5.73 7.72 -10.69
N VAL A 43 -5.87 6.41 -10.96
CA VAL A 43 -6.12 5.92 -12.33
C VAL A 43 -7.43 6.48 -12.89
N ARG A 44 -8.49 6.58 -12.08
CA ARG A 44 -9.78 7.13 -12.51
C ARG A 44 -9.70 8.64 -12.77
N GLU A 45 -8.94 9.37 -11.95
CA GLU A 45 -8.66 10.79 -12.16
C GLU A 45 -7.88 10.99 -13.48
N LEU A 46 -6.82 10.22 -13.72
CA LEU A 46 -6.00 10.31 -14.94
C LEU A 46 -6.78 9.95 -16.22
N ARG A 47 -7.78 9.08 -16.12
CA ARG A 47 -8.65 8.73 -17.26
C ARG A 47 -9.80 9.72 -17.48
N GLY A 48 -9.92 10.76 -16.64
CA GLY A 48 -11.05 11.71 -16.69
C GLY A 48 -12.40 11.10 -16.30
N VAL A 49 -12.43 9.89 -15.74
CA VAL A 49 -13.67 9.17 -15.39
C VAL A 49 -14.31 9.73 -14.13
N LYS A 50 -13.51 10.34 -13.24
CA LYS A 50 -14.00 10.95 -12.01
C LYS A 50 -13.21 12.21 -11.68
N ALA A 51 -13.91 13.27 -11.30
CA ALA A 51 -13.29 14.47 -10.78
C ALA A 51 -12.53 14.19 -9.47
N LYS A 52 -11.46 14.94 -9.24
CA LYS A 52 -10.68 14.88 -8.00
C LYS A 52 -11.57 15.18 -6.81
N SER A 53 -11.50 14.35 -5.78
CA SER A 53 -12.27 14.57 -4.56
C SER A 53 -11.80 15.83 -3.82
N SER A 54 -12.72 16.54 -3.18
CA SER A 54 -12.42 17.63 -2.24
C SER A 54 -11.76 17.13 -0.94
N VAL A 55 -11.96 15.85 -0.59
CA VAL A 55 -11.33 15.21 0.56
C VAL A 55 -10.00 14.60 0.15
N SER A 56 -8.95 14.83 0.93
CA SER A 56 -7.64 14.25 0.66
C SER A 56 -7.72 12.71 0.65
N ILE A 57 -6.95 12.07 -0.23
CA ILE A 57 -6.92 10.60 -0.32
C ILE A 57 -6.49 9.96 1.01
N HIS A 58 -5.62 10.62 1.77
CA HIS A 58 -5.22 10.22 3.11
C HIS A 58 -6.42 10.15 4.07
N GLN A 59 -7.24 11.21 4.14
CA GLN A 59 -8.45 11.23 4.98
C GLN A 59 -9.49 10.20 4.52
N GLN A 60 -9.66 10.03 3.20
CA GLN A 60 -10.55 9.00 2.66
C GLN A 60 -10.13 7.60 3.13
N LEU A 61 -8.83 7.29 3.10
CA LEU A 61 -8.31 6.00 3.57
C LEU A 61 -8.49 5.81 5.08
N LYS A 62 -8.20 6.83 5.89
CA LYS A 62 -8.42 6.77 7.34
C LYS A 62 -9.88 6.45 7.68
N GLN A 63 -10.81 7.19 7.09
CA GLN A 63 -12.24 7.03 7.36
C GLN A 63 -12.75 5.68 6.85
N ARG A 64 -12.35 5.27 5.64
CA ARG A 64 -12.86 4.06 5.00
C ARG A 64 -12.36 2.76 5.63
N TYR A 65 -11.11 2.74 6.07
CA TYR A 65 -10.44 1.51 6.51
C TYR A 65 -10.07 1.54 8.01
N GLY A 66 -10.48 2.57 8.76
CA GLY A 66 -10.16 2.71 10.18
C GLY A 66 -8.66 2.84 10.45
N LEU A 67 -7.89 3.40 9.52
CA LEU A 67 -6.43 3.48 9.62
C LEU A 67 -6.00 4.66 10.50
N ASN A 68 -4.91 4.46 11.23
CA ASN A 68 -4.16 5.56 11.83
C ASN A 68 -3.34 6.32 10.76
N ASP A 69 -2.74 7.43 11.16
CA ASP A 69 -1.97 8.28 10.23
C ASP A 69 -0.79 7.55 9.60
N TYR A 70 -0.12 6.68 10.36
CA TYR A 70 1.02 5.91 9.87
C TYR A 70 0.59 5.00 8.71
N TYR A 71 -0.40 4.12 8.92
CA TYR A 71 -0.85 3.20 7.88
C TYR A 71 -1.52 3.91 6.71
N ALA A 72 -2.26 4.99 6.95
CA ALA A 72 -2.85 5.78 5.87
C ALA A 72 -1.76 6.41 5.00
N ASN A 73 -0.73 7.02 5.59
CA ASN A 73 0.39 7.59 4.85
C ASN A 73 1.19 6.53 4.08
N SER A 74 1.48 5.39 4.70
CA SER A 74 2.14 4.27 4.04
C SER A 74 1.33 3.78 2.85
N ALA A 75 0.02 3.59 2.98
CA ALA A 75 -0.84 3.18 1.88
C ALA A 75 -0.87 4.22 0.73
N VAL A 76 -0.84 5.51 1.07
CA VAL A 76 -0.75 6.59 0.07
C VAL A 76 0.56 6.52 -0.72
N GLN A 77 1.68 6.34 -0.03
CA GLN A 77 3.02 6.27 -0.65
C GLN A 77 3.18 5.00 -1.48
N GLU A 78 2.83 3.85 -0.93
CA GLU A 78 2.91 2.55 -1.61
C GLU A 78 2.04 2.53 -2.87
N GLY A 79 0.81 3.03 -2.76
CA GLY A 79 -0.06 3.13 -3.92
C GLY A 79 0.49 4.08 -5.00
N ARG A 80 1.29 5.09 -4.61
CA ARG A 80 1.98 6.03 -5.53
C ARG A 80 3.15 5.33 -6.22
N ALA A 81 3.94 4.61 -5.45
CA ALA A 81 5.03 3.80 -5.96
C ALA A 81 4.53 2.78 -7.00
N LEU A 82 3.40 2.10 -6.74
CA LEU A 82 2.80 1.17 -7.70
C LEU A 82 2.45 1.82 -9.04
N LEU A 83 1.85 3.01 -9.01
CA LEU A 83 1.51 3.72 -10.25
C LEU A 83 2.76 4.19 -10.99
N SER A 84 3.77 4.70 -10.28
CA SER A 84 5.05 5.07 -10.87
C SER A 84 5.76 3.87 -11.50
N ALA A 85 5.81 2.74 -10.80
CA ALA A 85 6.38 1.49 -11.31
C ALA A 85 5.65 1.03 -12.58
N GLN A 86 4.32 1.09 -12.61
CA GLN A 86 3.54 0.75 -13.79
C GLN A 86 3.85 1.69 -14.98
N LYS A 87 4.00 2.99 -14.73
CA LYS A 87 4.38 3.96 -15.77
C LYS A 87 5.75 3.64 -16.37
N GLU A 88 6.74 3.32 -15.53
CA GLU A 88 8.07 2.92 -16.00
C GLU A 88 8.06 1.58 -16.75
N LEU A 89 7.31 0.59 -16.27
CA LEU A 89 7.11 -0.68 -16.98
C LEU A 89 6.46 -0.46 -18.34
N LYS A 90 5.46 0.44 -18.43
CA LYS A 90 4.84 0.79 -19.72
C LYS A 90 5.89 1.38 -20.68
N LYS A 91 6.71 2.34 -20.24
CA LYS A 91 7.78 2.91 -21.09
C LYS A 91 8.77 1.86 -21.59
N MET A 92 9.15 0.91 -20.74
CA MET A 92 10.14 -0.11 -21.09
C MET A 92 9.62 -1.16 -22.07
N TYR A 93 8.37 -1.61 -21.91
CA TYR A 93 7.84 -2.78 -22.62
C TYR A 93 6.78 -2.45 -23.66
N ILE A 94 6.12 -1.30 -23.56
CA ILE A 94 5.11 -0.85 -24.51
C ILE A 94 5.72 0.37 -25.19
N ARG A 95 6.47 0.12 -26.26
CA ARG A 95 6.87 1.17 -27.20
C ARG A 95 5.60 1.80 -27.76
N GLU A 96 5.35 3.05 -27.40
CA GLU A 96 4.48 3.93 -28.18
C GLU A 96 5.30 4.49 -29.34
#